data_AF-A0A962NQG4-F1
#
_entry.id   AF-A0A962NQG4-F1
#
_cell.length_a   1.000
_cell.length_b   1.000
_cell.length_c   1.000
_cell.angle_alpha   90.00
_cell.angle_beta   90.00
_cell.angle_gamma   90.00
#
_symmetry.space_group_name_H-M   'P 1'
#
loop_
_entity.id
_entity.type
_entity.pdbx_description
1 polymer ?
#
loop_
_entity_poly.entity_id
_entity_poly.type
_entity_poly.pdbx_seq_one_letter_code
_entity_poly.pdbx_strand_id
1 'polypeptide(L)' 'MIDKLPAWPFDMDLSDLDTGSITNILTDIENHLPKVASPLGVTELMRVKTLFENELRSSRRLH' A
#
# COMPACT_ATOMS: atom_id res chain seq x y z
N MET A 1 -21.71 -14.08 19.01
CA MET A 1 -20.32 -14.19 18.52
C MET A 1 -20.16 -13.04 17.54
N ILE A 2 -19.21 -12.13 17.79
CA ILE A 2 -18.93 -11.05 16.83
C ILE A 2 -18.00 -11.67 15.81
N ASP A 3 -18.48 -11.89 14.60
CA ASP A 3 -17.63 -12.26 13.47
C ASP A 3 -16.62 -11.12 13.28
N LYS A 4 -15.37 -11.33 13.74
CA LYS A 4 -14.26 -10.46 13.34
C LYS A 4 -14.16 -10.58 11.84
N LEU A 5 -14.49 -9.51 11.12
CA LEU A 5 -14.15 -9.37 9.71
C LEU A 5 -12.69 -9.81 9.54
N PRO A 6 -12.37 -10.66 8.55
CA PRO A 6 -10.99 -11.07 8.34
C PRO A 6 -10.13 -9.81 8.18
N ALA A 7 -9.04 -9.76 8.96
CA ALA A 7 -8.11 -8.64 8.91
C ALA A 7 -7.67 -8.42 7.46
N TRP A 8 -7.68 -7.17 7.02
CA TRP A 8 -7.22 -6.86 5.68
C TRP A 8 -5.74 -7.27 5.60
N PRO A 9 -5.33 -8.12 4.63
CA PRO A 9 -4.02 -8.76 4.63
C PRO A 9 -2.84 -7.79 4.51
N PHE A 10 -3.12 -6.52 4.18
CA PHE A 10 -2.13 -5.45 4.04
C PHE A 10 -2.14 -4.47 5.22
N ASP A 11 -2.80 -4.81 6.32
CA ASP A 11 -2.67 -4.09 7.59
C ASP A 11 -1.31 -4.44 8.22
N MET A 12 -0.25 -3.81 7.72
CA MET A 12 1.15 -4.09 8.06
C MET A 12 1.89 -2.83 8.51
N ASP A 13 2.84 -2.99 9.42
CA ASP A 13 3.73 -1.91 9.84
C ASP A 13 4.80 -1.66 8.75
N LEU A 14 4.88 -0.42 8.30
CA LEU A 14 5.82 0.03 7.26
C LEU A 14 6.98 0.85 7.85
N SER A 15 7.07 0.96 9.18
CA SER A 15 8.10 1.76 9.84
C SER A 15 9.50 1.38 9.41
N ASP A 16 9.77 0.10 9.25
CA ASP A 16 11.14 -0.42 9.05
C ASP A 16 11.61 -0.35 7.60
N LEU A 17 10.73 0.00 6.66
CA LEU A 17 11.12 0.19 5.25
C LEU A 17 11.86 1.51 5.08
N ASP A 18 12.96 1.52 4.33
CA ASP A 18 13.61 2.77 3.92
C ASP A 18 12.80 3.50 2.83
N THR A 19 13.09 4.79 2.62
CA THR A 19 12.37 5.62 1.65
C THR A 19 12.51 5.11 0.22
N GLY A 20 13.67 4.57 -0.16
CA GLY A 20 13.92 4.01 -1.49
C GLY A 20 13.06 2.77 -1.76
N SER A 21 12.97 1.87 -0.78
CA SER A 21 12.07 0.71 -0.85
C SER A 21 10.62 1.10 -1.06
N ILE A 22 10.12 2.12 -0.33
CA ILE A 22 8.75 2.62 -0.51
C ILE A 22 8.52 3.21 -1.90
N THR A 23 9.45 4.03 -2.40
CA THR A 23 9.32 4.63 -3.74
C THR A 23 9.36 3.59 -4.86
N ASN A 24 10.16 2.53 -4.70
CA ASN A 24 10.21 1.43 -5.65
C ASN A 24 8.89 0.66 -5.68
N ILE A 25 8.33 0.33 -4.51
CA ILE A 25 7.04 -0.35 -4.41
C ILE A 25 5.91 0.49 -5.02
N LEU A 26 5.88 1.80 -4.75
CA LEU A 26 4.90 2.70 -5.36
C LEU A 26 5.01 2.71 -6.90
N THR A 27 6.25 2.75 -7.42
CA THR A 27 6.51 2.67 -8.86
C THR A 27 6.02 1.35 -9.45
N ASP A 28 6.28 0.23 -8.78
CA ASP A 28 5.81 -1.09 -9.20
C ASP A 28 4.28 -1.17 -9.21
N ILE A 29 3.61 -0.62 -8.20
CA ILE A 29 2.16 -0.53 -8.13
C ILE A 29 1.62 0.26 -9.33
N GLU A 30 2.19 1.43 -9.63
CA GLU A 30 1.77 2.27 -10.75
C GLU A 30 1.97 1.59 -12.10
N ASN A 31 3.07 0.86 -12.27
CA ASN A 31 3.35 0.08 -13.47
C ASN A 31 2.41 -1.13 -13.63
N HIS A 32 1.89 -1.66 -12.52
CA HIS A 32 1.02 -2.83 -12.52
C HIS A 32 -0.47 -2.49 -12.62
N LEU A 33 -0.89 -1.34 -12.09
CA LEU A 33 -2.30 -0.90 -12.06
C LEU A 33 -3.00 -0.99 -13.43
N PRO A 34 -2.41 -0.57 -14.56
CA PRO A 34 -3.04 -0.67 -15.88
C PRO A 34 -3.24 -2.11 -16.38
N LYS A 35 -2.54 -3.08 -15.78
CA LYS A 35 -2.58 -4.50 -16.15
C LYS A 35 -3.62 -5.28 -15.33
N VAL A 36 -4.21 -4.65 -14.30
CA VAL A 36 -5.20 -5.31 -13.45
C VAL A 36 -6.57 -5.31 -14.13
N ALA A 37 -7.03 -6.48 -14.55
CA ALA A 37 -8.30 -6.64 -15.23
C ALA A 37 -9.52 -6.63 -14.28
N SER A 38 -9.31 -6.97 -13.00
CA SER A 38 -10.39 -7.06 -12.01
C SER A 38 -10.67 -5.70 -11.36
N PRO A 39 -11.91 -5.19 -11.38
CA PRO A 39 -12.28 -3.97 -10.68
C PRO A 39 -11.96 -4.03 -9.17
N LEU A 40 -12.21 -5.18 -8.54
CA LEU A 40 -11.87 -5.41 -7.14
C LEU A 40 -10.35 -5.39 -6.94
N GLY A 41 -9.58 -5.99 -7.86
CA GLY A 41 -8.12 -5.94 -7.82
C GLY A 41 -7.58 -4.52 -7.92
N VAL A 42 -8.18 -3.68 -8.77
CA VAL A 42 -7.84 -2.25 -8.88
C VAL A 42 -8.13 -1.53 -7.57
N THR A 43 -9.31 -1.74 -6.97
CA THR A 43 -9.67 -1.13 -5.68
C THR A 43 -8.70 -1.51 -4.57
N GLU A 44 -8.36 -2.81 -4.45
CA GLU A 44 -7.42 -3.28 -3.43
C GLU A 44 -6.02 -2.74 -3.66
N LEU A 45 -5.54 -2.74 -4.91
CA LEU A 45 -4.21 -2.21 -5.25
C LEU A 45 -4.11 -0.69 -5.01
N MET A 46 -5.18 0.06 -5.28
CA MET A 46 -5.26 1.48 -4.93
C MET A 46 -5.22 1.70 -3.41
N ARG A 47 -5.88 0.83 -2.63
CA ARG A 47 -5.86 0.91 -1.17
C ARG A 47 -4.45 0.64 -0.63
N VAL A 48 -3.74 -0.34 -1.18
CA VAL A 48 -2.32 -0.60 -0.87
C VAL A 48 -1.47 0.62 -1.25
N LYS A 49 -1.65 1.19 -2.44
CA LYS A 49 -0.95 2.40 -2.87
C LYS A 49 -1.08 3.53 -1.85
N THR A 50 -2.29 3.79 -1.37
CA THR A 50 -2.56 4.83 -0.37
C THR A 50 -1.81 4.60 0.95
N LEU A 51 -1.65 3.35 1.40
CA LEU A 51 -0.84 3.05 2.59
C LEU A 51 0.61 3.50 2.41
N PHE A 52 1.23 3.11 1.30
CA PHE A 52 2.63 3.45 1.02
C PHE A 52 2.82 4.96 0.78
N GLU A 53 1.87 5.63 0.13
CA GLU A 53 1.91 7.10 -0.02
C GLU A 53 1.81 7.82 1.34
N ASN A 54 0.96 7.35 2.24
CA ASN A 54 0.82 7.93 3.57
C ASN A 54 2.09 7.73 4.39
N GLU A 55 2.68 6.53 4.33
CA GLU A 55 3.95 6.25 4.99
C GLU A 55 5.08 7.12 4.42
N LEU A 56 5.13 7.31 3.10
CA LEU A 56 6.12 8.19 2.46
C LEU A 56 5.99 9.65 2.91
N ARG A 57 4.76 10.12 3.13
CA ARG A 57 4.46 11.49 3.61
C ARG A 57 4.62 11.65 5.13
N SER A 58 4.92 10.58 5.86
CA SER A 58 5.08 10.64 7.31
C SER A 58 6.26 11.54 7.70
N SER A 59 6.12 12.29 8.81
CA SER A 59 7.11 13.29 9.25
C SER A 59 8.50 12.70 9.53
N ARG A 60 8.58 11.40 9.79
CA ARG A 60 9.81 10.63 9.98
C ARG A 60 10.59 10.36 8.67
N ARG A 61 10.08 10.79 7.52
CA ARG A 61 10.75 10.68 6.21
C ARG A 61 10.94 12.03 5.52
N LEU A 62 10.38 13.10 6.08
CA LEU A 62 10.59 14.48 5.64
C LEU A 62 11.87 14.99 6.33
N HIS A 63 13.03 14.63 5.77
CA HIS A 63 14.35 15.03 6.26
C HIS A 63 15.11 15.80 5.18
#